data_AF-A0A0F3P295-F1
#
_entry.id   AF-A0A0F3P295-F1
#
_cell.length_a   1.000
_cell.length_b   1.000
_cell.length_c   1.000
_cell.angle_alpha   90.00
_cell.angle_beta   90.00
_cell.angle_gamma   90.00
#
_symmetry.space_group_name_H-M   'P 1'
#
loop_
_entity.id
_entity.type
_entity.pdbx_description
1 polymer ?
#
loop_
_entity_poly.entity_id
_entity_poly.type
_entity_poly.pdbx_seq_one_letter_code
_entity_poly.pdbx_strand_id
1 'polypeptide(L)'
;MLLTGVVVGTGTNSSSSPEPIVLQLLDTAILYDKYKTDQIKKAILIGSCNGEMSSERAKCRIETLSVVNNQGDIIEKKVEGWLIGEDGRSGIKGIVVDKSS
;
A
#
# COMPACT_ATOMS: atom_id res chain seq x y z
N MET A 1 -1.28 -5.11 7.89
CA MET A 1 -0.80 -4.05 8.81
C MET A 1 0.03 -3.09 7.99
N LEU A 2 -0.17 -1.78 8.16
CA LEU A 2 0.75 -0.79 7.63
C LEU A 2 1.99 -0.76 8.53
N LEU A 3 3.17 -0.98 7.97
CA LEU A 3 4.42 -0.94 8.75
C LEU A 3 4.91 0.51 8.94
N THR A 4 4.54 1.40 8.02
CA THR A 4 4.98 2.80 8.01
C THR A 4 3.79 3.73 7.76
N GLY A 5 3.51 4.66 8.68
CA GLY A 5 2.62 5.78 8.37
C GLY A 5 3.14 6.58 7.16
N VAL A 6 2.25 7.24 6.42
CA VAL A 6 2.63 8.04 5.25
C VAL A 6 2.05 9.44 5.35
N VAL A 7 2.88 10.45 5.08
CA VAL A 7 2.46 11.83 4.89
C VAL A 7 2.71 12.16 3.43
N VAL A 8 1.68 12.53 2.70
CA VAL A 8 1.75 12.77 1.25
C VAL A 8 1.48 14.23 0.93
N GLY A 9 2.21 14.77 -0.05
CA GLY A 9 1.93 16.09 -0.59
C GLY A 9 0.62 16.11 -1.38
N THR A 10 -0.08 17.23 -1.34
CA THR A 10 -1.33 17.49 -2.09
C THR A 10 -1.22 18.67 -3.06
N GLY A 11 -0.02 19.24 -3.21
CA GLY A 11 0.24 20.33 -4.15
C GLY A 11 0.22 19.87 -5.61
N THR A 12 0.18 20.82 -6.55
CA THR A 12 0.10 20.54 -7.99
C THR A 12 1.18 19.60 -8.53
N ASN A 13 2.36 19.58 -7.89
CA ASN A 13 3.49 18.73 -8.26
C ASN A 13 3.72 17.54 -7.32
N SER A 14 2.84 17.26 -6.36
CA SER A 14 3.08 16.15 -5.43
C SER A 14 3.05 14.79 -6.14
N SER A 15 2.26 14.67 -7.21
CA SER A 15 2.14 13.46 -8.02
C SER A 15 3.43 13.05 -8.75
N SER A 16 4.41 13.96 -8.95
CA SER A 16 5.68 13.62 -9.60
C SER A 16 6.70 12.98 -8.67
N SER A 17 6.48 13.04 -7.37
CA SER A 17 7.36 12.46 -6.34
C SER A 17 6.51 11.78 -5.28
N PRO A 18 5.93 10.61 -5.60
CA PRO A 18 5.10 9.88 -4.66
C PRO A 18 5.93 9.38 -3.47
N GLU A 19 5.29 9.30 -2.31
CA GLU A 19 5.93 8.85 -1.07
C GLU A 19 5.89 7.33 -0.98
N PRO A 20 7.01 6.67 -0.65
CA PRO A 20 7.05 5.22 -0.56
C PRO A 20 6.24 4.71 0.64
N ILE A 21 5.62 3.54 0.48
CA ILE A 21 4.96 2.83 1.57
C ILE A 21 5.37 1.37 1.61
N VAL A 22 5.37 0.82 2.84
CA VAL A 22 5.60 -0.60 3.08
C VAL A 22 4.45 -1.16 3.92
N LEU A 23 3.85 -2.24 3.44
CA LEU A 23 2.79 -2.97 4.13
C LEU A 23 3.28 -4.38 4.42
N GLN A 24 2.83 -4.93 5.54
CA GLN A 24 2.94 -6.36 5.81
C GLN A 24 1.57 -7.00 5.72
N LEU A 25 1.47 -8.07 4.94
CA LEU A 25 0.30 -8.92 4.91
C LEU A 25 0.22 -9.71 6.23
N LEU A 26 -0.81 -9.45 7.03
CA LEU A 26 -0.95 -10.09 8.35
C LEU A 26 -1.48 -11.52 8.29
N ASP A 27 -2.32 -11.81 7.30
CA ASP A 27 -3.05 -13.07 7.23
C ASP A 27 -3.12 -13.61 5.79
N THR A 28 -3.61 -14.84 5.65
CA THR A 28 -3.81 -15.51 4.36
C THR A 28 -4.74 -14.66 3.48
N ALA A 29 -4.24 -14.18 2.33
CA ALA A 29 -5.14 -13.60 1.34
C ALA A 29 -6.03 -14.69 0.74
N ILE A 30 -7.28 -14.33 0.49
CA ILE A 30 -8.20 -15.17 -0.28
C ILE A 30 -7.77 -15.04 -1.74
N LEU A 31 -7.05 -16.04 -2.23
CA LEU A 31 -6.71 -16.19 -3.65
C LEU A 31 -7.81 -17.02 -4.32
N TYR A 32 -8.01 -16.76 -5.62
CA TYR A 32 -9.07 -17.32 -6.46
C TYR A 32 -9.42 -18.80 -6.12
N ASP A 33 -10.72 -19.05 -5.96
CA ASP A 33 -11.35 -20.37 -5.76
C ASP A 33 -10.82 -21.26 -4.61
N LYS A 34 -11.02 -20.80 -3.35
CA LYS A 34 -10.75 -21.56 -2.10
C LYS A 34 -9.30 -22.02 -1.89
N TYR A 35 -8.37 -21.77 -2.80
CA TYR A 35 -6.95 -22.05 -2.62
C TYR A 35 -6.34 -21.05 -1.63
N LYS A 36 -6.39 -21.41 -0.35
CA LYS A 36 -5.66 -20.73 0.72
C LYS A 36 -4.21 -21.21 0.66
N THR A 37 -3.28 -20.32 0.34
CA THR A 37 -1.84 -20.60 0.49
C THR A 37 -1.28 -19.78 1.64
N ASP A 38 -0.63 -20.46 2.57
CA ASP A 38 0.07 -19.82 3.68
C ASP A 38 1.40 -19.20 3.24
N GLN A 39 1.83 -19.45 2.00
CA GLN A 39 3.10 -18.95 1.47
C GLN A 39 3.15 -17.42 1.41
N ILE A 40 2.00 -16.74 1.34
CA ILE A 40 1.94 -15.27 1.31
C ILE A 40 1.81 -14.63 2.69
N LYS A 41 1.67 -15.42 3.77
CA LYS A 41 1.64 -14.86 5.13
C LYS A 41 2.93 -14.09 5.38
N LYS A 42 2.82 -12.90 5.98
CA LYS A 42 3.95 -11.99 6.27
C LYS A 42 4.66 -11.44 5.03
N ALA A 43 4.11 -11.60 3.84
CA ALA A 43 4.66 -10.95 2.65
C ALA A 43 4.69 -9.43 2.82
N ILE A 44 5.72 -8.81 2.27
CA ILE A 44 5.93 -7.37 2.25
C ILE A 44 5.41 -6.84 0.92
N LEU A 45 4.53 -5.84 0.99
CA LEU A 45 4.09 -5.09 -0.18
C LEU A 45 4.78 -3.74 -0.17
N ILE A 46 5.37 -3.38 -1.30
CA ILE A 46 6.05 -2.10 -1.49
C ILE A 46 5.29 -1.34 -2.56
N GLY A 47 5.10 -0.05 -2.30
CA GLY A 47 4.33 0.81 -3.18
C GLY A 47 4.63 2.28 -2.96
N SER A 48 3.84 3.11 -3.61
CA SER A 48 3.99 4.55 -3.63
C SER A 48 2.63 5.24 -3.46
N CYS A 49 2.59 6.39 -2.81
CA CYS A 49 1.37 7.11 -2.50
C CYS A 49 1.43 8.59 -2.89
N ASN A 50 0.28 9.12 -3.32
CA ASN A 50 0.06 10.53 -3.58
C ASN A 50 -1.12 11.07 -2.77
N GLY A 51 -1.07 12.34 -2.38
CA GLY A 51 -2.17 13.00 -1.69
C GLY A 51 -3.19 13.56 -2.67
N GLU A 52 -4.47 13.31 -2.39
CA GLU A 52 -5.60 13.89 -3.10
C GLU A 52 -6.39 14.77 -2.14
N MET A 53 -6.27 16.10 -2.29
CA MET A 53 -6.92 17.08 -1.40
C MET A 53 -8.45 17.03 -1.48
N SER A 54 -9.01 16.86 -2.68
CA SER A 54 -10.47 16.89 -2.90
C SER A 54 -11.23 15.78 -2.16
N SER A 55 -10.55 14.69 -1.78
CA SER A 55 -11.14 13.59 -1.03
C SER A 55 -10.46 13.34 0.31
N GLU A 56 -9.46 14.14 0.68
CA GLU A 56 -8.67 14.02 1.91
C GLU A 56 -8.03 12.63 2.05
N ARG A 57 -7.44 12.11 0.96
CA ARG A 57 -6.92 10.73 0.89
C ARG A 57 -5.50 10.61 0.39
N ALA A 58 -4.82 9.60 0.89
CA ALA A 58 -3.63 9.04 0.27
C ALA A 58 -4.04 7.95 -0.75
N LYS A 59 -3.78 8.19 -2.02
CA LYS A 59 -3.96 7.23 -3.12
C LYS A 59 -2.67 6.45 -3.29
N CYS A 60 -2.71 5.16 -3.03
CA CYS A 60 -1.53 4.32 -3.00
C CYS A 60 -1.61 3.22 -4.05
N ARG A 61 -0.49 2.98 -4.73
CA ARG A 61 -0.27 1.90 -5.68
C ARG A 61 0.74 0.93 -5.11
N ILE A 62 0.46 -0.35 -5.19
CA ILE A 62 1.37 -1.43 -4.83
C ILE A 62 2.01 -1.94 -6.11
N GLU A 63 3.34 -2.02 -6.08
CA GLU A 63 4.18 -2.29 -7.25
C GLU A 63 4.97 -3.58 -7.08
N THR A 64 5.30 -3.95 -5.84
CA THR A 64 6.11 -5.13 -5.54
C THR A 64 5.52 -5.92 -4.38
N LEU A 65 5.45 -7.24 -4.56
CA LEU A 65 5.23 -8.25 -3.52
C LEU A 65 6.57 -8.96 -3.27
N SER A 66 7.03 -8.95 -2.03
CA SER A 66 8.22 -9.65 -1.57
C SER A 66 7.83 -10.70 -0.52
N VAL A 67 8.25 -11.95 -0.72
CA VAL A 67 7.86 -13.08 0.14
C VAL A 67 9.02 -14.05 0.30
N VAL A 68 9.10 -14.70 1.45
CA VAL A 68 10.10 -15.75 1.70
C VAL A 68 9.47 -17.10 1.40
N ASN A 69 10.09 -17.89 0.53
CA ASN A 69 9.60 -19.24 0.21
C ASN A 69 9.95 -20.25 1.33
N ASN A 70 9.49 -21.49 1.19
CA ASN A 70 9.77 -22.56 2.15
C ASN A 70 11.26 -22.95 2.24
N GLN A 71 12.07 -22.54 1.28
CA GLN A 71 13.52 -22.79 1.21
C GLN A 71 14.33 -21.66 1.86
N GLY A 72 13.69 -20.55 2.22
CA GLY A 72 14.33 -19.36 2.81
C GLY A 72 14.73 -18.29 1.78
N ASP A 73 14.44 -18.49 0.50
CA ASP A 73 14.77 -17.50 -0.54
C ASP A 73 13.75 -16.36 -0.58
N ILE A 74 14.23 -15.15 -0.86
CA ILE A 74 13.39 -13.98 -1.11
C ILE A 74 12.93 -14.01 -2.57
N ILE A 75 11.61 -14.02 -2.75
CA ILE A 75 10.96 -13.94 -4.05
C ILE A 75 10.29 -12.57 -4.16
N GLU A 76 10.73 -11.77 -5.13
CA GLU A 76 10.09 -10.51 -5.49
C GLU A 76 9.30 -10.65 -6.80
N LYS A 77 8.09 -10.13 -6.81
CA LYS A 77 7.21 -10.09 -7.98
C LYS A 77 6.63 -8.70 -8.15
N LYS A 78 6.63 -8.21 -9.38
CA LYS A 78 5.88 -7.03 -9.75
C LYS A 78 4.38 -7.35 -9.65
N VAL A 79 3.65 -6.44 -9.04
CA VAL A 79 2.19 -6.51 -8.90
C VAL A 79 1.61 -5.15 -9.26
N GLU A 80 0.31 -5.13 -9.53
CA GLU A 80 -0.45 -3.90 -9.67
C GLU A 80 -1.63 -3.99 -8.70
N GLY A 81 -1.62 -3.13 -7.69
CA GLY A 81 -2.64 -3.12 -6.65
C GLY A 81 -2.90 -1.73 -6.12
N TRP A 82 -4.07 -1.54 -5.51
CA TRP A 82 -4.49 -0.26 -4.96
C TRP A 82 -4.97 -0.45 -3.52
N LEU A 83 -4.82 0.59 -2.69
CA LEU A 83 -5.41 0.58 -1.36
C LEU A 83 -6.85 1.07 -1.37
N ILE A 84 -7.70 0.35 -0.62
CA ILE A 84 -9.09 0.70 -0.37
C ILE A 84 -9.21 1.02 1.12
N GLY A 85 -9.81 2.19 1.42
CA GLY A 85 -10.08 2.60 2.79
C GLY A 85 -11.15 1.74 3.44
N GLU A 86 -11.26 1.83 4.76
CA GLU A 86 -12.26 1.10 5.56
C GLU A 86 -13.71 1.42 5.14
N ASP A 87 -13.92 2.57 4.50
CA ASP A 87 -15.19 3.00 3.96
C ASP A 87 -15.46 2.49 2.53
N GLY A 88 -14.64 1.57 2.02
CA GLY A 88 -14.79 0.96 0.70
C GLY A 88 -14.38 1.85 -0.48
N ARG A 89 -13.85 3.05 -0.22
CA ARG A 89 -13.44 3.99 -1.26
C ARG A 89 -11.95 3.86 -1.57
N SER A 90 -11.58 4.19 -2.80
CA SER A 90 -10.16 4.21 -3.22
C SER A 90 -9.34 5.20 -2.38
N GLY A 91 -8.19 4.74 -1.88
CA GLY A 91 -7.28 5.50 -1.04
C GLY A 91 -7.63 5.46 0.44
N ILE A 92 -6.64 5.72 1.29
CA ILE A 92 -6.79 5.76 2.75
C ILE A 92 -7.13 7.18 3.17
N LYS A 93 -8.23 7.35 3.93
CA LYS A 93 -8.62 8.66 4.48
C LYS A 93 -7.58 9.12 5.50
N GLY A 94 -7.19 10.39 5.42
CA GLY A 94 -6.18 10.98 6.29
C GLY A 94 -6.66 12.27 6.93
N ILE A 95 -5.76 12.89 7.70
CA ILE A 95 -5.95 14.22 8.28
C ILE A 95 -5.18 15.21 7.41
N VAL A 96 -5.83 16.26 6.97
CA VAL A 96 -5.18 17.37 6.27
C VAL A 96 -4.43 18.22 7.29
N VAL A 97 -3.14 18.40 7.08
CA VAL A 97 -2.29 19.28 7.90
C VAL A 97 -1.82 20.42 7.01
N ASP A 98 -2.30 21.63 7.32
CA ASP A 98 -1.80 22.83 6.67
C ASP A 98 -0.45 23.23 7.28
N LYS A 99 0.54 23.44 6.41
CA LYS A 99 1.90 23.87 6.78
C LYS A 99 2.24 25.25 6.22
N SER A 100 1.24 26.00 5.75
CA SER A 100 1.41 27.34 5.16
C SER A 100 1.45 28.49 6.18
N SER A 101 1.38 28.18 7.49
CA SER A 101 1.44 29.16 8.60
C SER A 101 2.85 29.31 9.18
#